data_AF-A0A1Y1N8K5-F1
#
_entry.id   AF-A0A1Y1N8K5-F1
#
_cell.length_a   1.000
_cell.length_b   1.000
_cell.length_c   1.000
_cell.angle_alpha   90.00
_cell.angle_beta   90.00
_cell.angle_gamma   90.00
#
_symmetry.space_group_name_H-M   'P 1'
#
loop_
_entity.id
_entity.type
_entity.pdbx_description
1 polymer ?
#
loop_
_entity_poly.entity_id
_entity_poly.type
_entity_poly.pdbx_seq_one_letter_code
_entity_poly.pdbx_strand_id
1 'polypeptide(L)'
;RNHINREMSLKKESRNTGKKTVQFQDTNNQVVYEKGPRARIFKARESLLTDLFKDGNARSLYNVFPGIFCLTMVYSALKDYQREGRFYLGTRLIRSAFAKLDVAMVIWLCMFASSLMVYFIFTLWVRGRRKIEWKGTWDRLFGLVYGLYVLVSLHLVAIWAVMNNLGPATCLAIMLEMTRLLMKSHAFVRSNSPKFLENKQGAFPSVSHYLYFLFAPTLIYSDSYPRHGEVLEVKRSPSLQF
;
A
#
# COMPACT_ATOMS: atom_id res chain seq x y z
N ARG A 1 38.56 47.86 -1.48
CA ARG A 1 38.92 46.63 -0.72
C ARG A 1 37.74 46.06 0.10
N ASN A 2 36.81 46.88 0.61
CA ASN A 2 35.67 46.42 1.43
C ASN A 2 34.46 45.87 0.66
N HIS A 3 34.32 46.16 -0.64
CA HIS A 3 33.21 45.59 -1.46
C HIS A 3 33.46 44.15 -1.92
N ILE A 4 34.73 43.75 -2.13
CA ILE A 4 35.10 42.39 -2.56
C ILE A 4 34.95 41.37 -1.41
N ASN A 5 35.12 41.81 -0.15
CA ASN A 5 34.89 40.96 1.03
C ASN A 5 33.40 40.71 1.34
N ARG A 6 32.48 41.57 0.87
CA ARG A 6 31.02 41.33 0.99
C ARG A 6 30.51 40.29 -0.01
N GLU A 7 31.06 40.30 -1.22
CA GLU A 7 30.76 39.29 -2.25
C GLU A 7 31.26 37.90 -1.84
N MET A 8 32.44 37.82 -1.21
CA MET A 8 32.97 36.54 -0.70
C MET A 8 32.25 36.00 0.54
N SER A 9 31.62 36.85 1.36
CA SER A 9 30.79 36.40 2.49
C SER A 9 29.42 35.91 2.03
N LEU A 10 28.78 36.60 1.09
CA LEU A 10 27.53 36.14 0.46
C LEU A 10 27.72 34.84 -0.35
N LYS A 11 28.87 34.67 -1.00
CA LYS A 11 29.17 33.44 -1.75
C LYS A 11 29.59 32.27 -0.87
N LYS A 12 30.16 32.50 0.33
CA LYS A 12 30.47 31.43 1.30
C LYS A 12 29.24 30.90 2.01
N GLU A 13 28.21 31.71 2.21
CA GLU A 13 26.95 31.26 2.84
C GLU A 13 26.08 30.42 1.90
N SER A 14 26.34 30.47 0.59
CA SER A 14 25.67 29.63 -0.40
C SER A 14 26.20 28.19 -0.53
N ARG A 15 27.20 27.81 0.28
CA ARG A 15 27.87 26.49 0.18
C ARG A 15 27.86 25.68 1.48
N ASN A 16 26.85 25.85 2.31
CA ASN A 16 26.57 24.92 3.41
C ASN A 16 25.19 24.28 3.24
N THR A 17 25.21 23.02 2.83
CA THR A 17 24.11 22.07 2.76
C THR A 17 23.29 22.05 4.05
N GLY A 18 22.11 22.67 4.02
CA GLY A 18 21.12 22.63 5.09
C GLY A 18 19.73 22.61 4.51
N LYS A 19 19.01 21.51 4.74
CA LYS A 19 17.63 21.24 4.34
C LYS A 19 16.74 22.48 4.52
N LYS A 20 16.18 23.03 3.43
CA LYS A 20 15.08 24.00 3.51
C LYS A 20 13.85 23.32 4.11
N THR A 21 13.57 23.59 5.37
CA THR A 21 12.27 23.39 6.00
C THR A 21 11.30 24.39 5.39
N VAL A 22 10.36 23.91 4.57
CA VAL A 22 9.18 24.68 4.21
C VAL A 22 8.20 24.51 5.37
N GLN A 23 8.10 25.51 6.24
CA GLN A 23 7.02 25.58 7.21
C GLN A 23 5.80 26.18 6.52
N PHE A 24 4.78 25.35 6.27
CA PHE A 24 3.42 25.82 6.09
C PHE A 24 2.77 25.79 7.47
N GLN A 25 2.52 26.98 8.02
CA GLN A 25 1.80 27.15 9.27
C GLN A 25 0.31 27.13 8.97
N ASP A 26 -0.28 25.92 8.96
CA ASP A 26 -1.73 25.76 9.14
C ASP A 26 -1.96 25.51 10.62
N THR A 27 -2.48 26.52 11.29
CA THR A 27 -2.96 26.43 12.67
C THR A 27 -4.05 25.36 12.74
N ASN A 28 -3.82 24.35 13.58
CA ASN A 28 -4.81 23.37 14.03
C ASN A 28 -5.09 22.15 13.14
N ASN A 29 -4.05 21.42 12.73
CA ASN A 29 -4.19 20.01 12.37
C ASN A 29 -2.90 19.25 12.70
N GLN A 30 -2.98 18.15 13.45
CA GLN A 30 -1.81 17.32 13.76
C GLN A 30 -1.35 16.55 12.51
N VAL A 31 -0.60 17.21 11.66
CA VAL A 31 0.07 16.58 10.52
C VAL A 31 1.32 15.90 11.06
N VAL A 32 1.29 14.57 11.21
CA VAL A 32 2.49 13.80 11.57
C VAL A 32 3.43 13.79 10.37
N TYR A 33 4.49 14.62 10.43
CA TYR A 33 5.50 14.69 9.38
C TYR A 33 6.45 13.49 9.46
N GLU A 34 6.42 12.63 8.45
CA GLU A 34 7.53 11.71 8.17
C GLU A 34 8.76 12.56 7.79
N LYS A 35 9.83 12.57 8.58
CA LYS A 35 11.00 13.43 8.30
C LYS A 35 11.88 12.84 7.19
N GLY A 36 11.63 13.25 5.95
CA GLY A 36 12.51 13.04 4.80
C GLY A 36 12.20 14.03 3.67
N PRO A 37 13.15 14.35 2.76
CA PRO A 37 12.96 15.35 1.69
C PRO A 37 11.87 14.98 0.65
N ARG A 38 11.25 13.79 0.78
CA ARG A 38 10.11 13.31 -0.03
C ARG A 38 9.05 12.64 0.86
N ALA A 39 8.75 13.23 2.01
CA ALA A 39 7.70 12.76 2.90
C ALA A 39 6.34 12.77 2.22
N ARG A 40 5.64 11.63 2.20
CA ARG A 40 4.27 11.57 1.68
C ARG A 40 3.32 11.88 2.82
N ILE A 41 2.55 12.95 2.69
CA ILE A 41 1.57 13.35 3.69
C ILE A 41 0.22 12.78 3.28
N PHE A 42 -0.37 11.97 4.15
CA PHE A 42 -1.73 11.48 3.96
C PHE A 42 -2.71 12.60 4.30
N LYS A 43 -3.49 13.02 3.30
CA LYS A 43 -4.60 13.97 3.47
C LYS A 43 -5.89 13.25 3.18
N ALA A 44 -6.89 13.47 4.03
CA ALA A 44 -8.25 13.04 3.73
C ALA A 44 -8.77 13.83 2.54
N ARG A 45 -9.12 13.11 1.47
CA ARG A 45 -9.67 13.69 0.25
C ARG A 45 -10.57 12.65 -0.42
N GLU A 46 -11.66 13.12 -1.01
CA GLU A 46 -12.45 12.33 -1.94
C GLU A 46 -11.61 11.88 -3.14
N SER A 47 -12.00 10.75 -3.76
CA SER A 47 -11.34 10.30 -4.98
C SER A 47 -11.60 11.30 -6.11
N LEU A 48 -10.61 11.53 -6.97
CA LEU A 48 -10.75 12.42 -8.13
C LEU A 48 -11.91 12.00 -9.04
N LEU A 49 -12.15 10.70 -9.16
CA LEU A 49 -13.24 10.17 -9.97
C LEU A 49 -14.60 10.47 -9.33
N THR A 50 -14.69 10.41 -8.00
CA THR A 50 -15.89 10.82 -7.26
C THR A 50 -16.16 12.31 -7.44
N ASP A 51 -15.12 13.15 -7.42
CA ASP A 51 -15.27 14.58 -7.72
C ASP A 51 -15.67 14.82 -9.19
N LEU A 52 -15.05 14.11 -10.13
CA LEU A 52 -15.35 14.22 -11.55
C LEU A 52 -16.78 13.79 -11.88
N PHE A 53 -17.30 12.74 -11.25
CA PHE A 53 -18.69 12.31 -11.43
C PHE A 53 -19.74 13.27 -10.82
N LYS A 54 -19.32 14.28 -10.06
CA LYS A 54 -20.23 15.37 -9.66
C LYS A 54 -20.59 16.24 -10.86
N ASP A 55 -19.71 16.37 -11.83
CA ASP A 55 -19.98 17.11 -13.06
C ASP A 55 -21.05 16.42 -13.92
N GLY A 56 -21.94 17.21 -14.52
CA GLY A 56 -23.10 16.68 -15.26
C GLY A 56 -22.75 15.74 -16.42
N ASN A 57 -21.64 16.01 -17.12
CA ASN A 57 -21.20 15.23 -18.28
C ASN A 57 -20.64 13.86 -17.90
N ALA A 58 -19.97 13.75 -16.75
CA ALA A 58 -19.42 12.46 -16.30
C ALA A 58 -20.51 11.59 -15.65
N ARG A 59 -21.54 12.22 -15.06
CA ARG A 59 -22.70 11.52 -14.51
C ARG A 59 -23.54 10.81 -15.58
N SER A 60 -23.70 11.41 -16.76
CA SER A 60 -24.40 10.74 -17.88
C SER A 60 -23.64 9.50 -18.33
N LEU A 61 -22.31 9.58 -18.43
CA LEU A 61 -21.45 8.45 -18.75
C LEU A 61 -21.54 7.34 -17.69
N TYR A 62 -21.56 7.69 -16.40
CA TYR A 62 -21.77 6.74 -15.30
C TYR A 62 -23.10 5.99 -15.43
N ASN A 63 -24.17 6.62 -15.92
CA ASN A 63 -25.46 5.96 -16.11
C ASN A 63 -25.52 5.10 -17.40
N VAL A 64 -24.80 5.51 -18.45
CA VAL A 64 -24.75 4.79 -19.73
C VAL A 64 -24.02 3.45 -19.60
N PHE A 65 -22.91 3.39 -18.85
CA PHE A 65 -22.13 2.15 -18.71
C PHE A 65 -22.92 0.96 -18.11
N PRO A 66 -23.63 1.10 -16.96
CA PRO A 66 -24.54 0.08 -16.46
C PRO A 66 -25.66 -0.25 -17.45
N GLY A 67 -26.18 0.74 -18.18
CA GLY A 67 -27.20 0.51 -19.21
C GLY A 67 -26.71 -0.43 -20.33
N ILE A 68 -25.53 -0.15 -20.88
CA ILE A 68 -24.88 -1.01 -21.89
C ILE A 68 -24.58 -2.40 -21.29
N PHE A 69 -24.12 -2.46 -20.04
CA PHE A 69 -23.88 -3.72 -19.35
C PHE A 69 -25.17 -4.55 -19.19
N CYS A 70 -26.27 -3.95 -18.75
CA CYS A 70 -27.57 -4.62 -18.64
C CYS A 70 -28.08 -5.09 -20.01
N LEU A 71 -27.97 -4.25 -21.06
CA LEU A 71 -28.39 -4.61 -22.41
C LEU A 71 -27.58 -5.79 -22.97
N THR A 72 -26.25 -5.78 -22.79
CA THR A 72 -25.40 -6.88 -23.24
C THR A 72 -25.64 -8.17 -22.44
N MET A 73 -25.98 -8.06 -21.15
CA MET A 73 -26.37 -9.19 -20.32
C MET A 73 -27.70 -9.80 -20.79
N VAL A 74 -28.72 -8.99 -21.08
CA VAL A 74 -30.00 -9.45 -21.65
C VAL A 74 -29.79 -10.07 -23.02
N TYR A 75 -29.00 -9.44 -23.90
CA TYR A 75 -28.67 -9.99 -25.22
C TYR A 75 -28.00 -11.37 -25.11
N SER A 76 -27.05 -11.52 -24.19
CA SER A 76 -26.39 -12.81 -23.92
C SER A 76 -27.38 -13.85 -23.41
N ALA A 77 -28.30 -13.46 -22.51
CA ALA A 77 -29.35 -14.34 -22.00
C ALA A 77 -30.28 -14.85 -23.11
N LEU A 78 -30.71 -13.96 -24.01
CA LEU A 78 -31.57 -14.32 -25.15
C LEU A 78 -30.85 -15.27 -26.11
N LYS A 79 -29.57 -15.03 -26.37
CA LYS A 79 -28.76 -15.88 -27.24
C LYS A 79 -28.53 -17.28 -26.63
N ASP A 80 -28.31 -17.37 -25.32
CA ASP A 80 -28.19 -18.63 -24.60
C ASP A 80 -29.53 -19.41 -24.63
N TYR A 81 -30.65 -18.70 -24.43
CA TYR A 81 -31.99 -19.30 -24.51
C TYR A 81 -32.28 -19.86 -25.91
N GLN A 82 -31.96 -19.11 -26.97
CA GLN A 82 -32.17 -19.57 -28.35
C GLN A 82 -31.34 -20.81 -28.70
N ARG A 83 -30.15 -20.97 -28.12
CA ARG A 83 -29.23 -22.07 -28.45
C ARG A 83 -29.46 -23.32 -27.61
N GLU A 84 -29.66 -23.16 -26.30
CA GLU A 84 -29.63 -24.26 -25.33
C GLU A 84 -30.95 -24.38 -24.52
N GLY A 85 -31.92 -23.48 -24.73
CA GLY A 85 -33.20 -23.46 -24.00
C GLY A 85 -33.09 -23.05 -22.53
N ARG A 86 -31.91 -22.62 -22.06
CA ARG A 86 -31.63 -22.23 -20.67
C ARG A 86 -30.73 -21.00 -20.61
N PHE A 87 -30.87 -20.20 -19.55
CA PHE A 87 -30.06 -19.00 -19.33
C PHE A 87 -28.76 -19.34 -18.61
N TYR A 88 -27.62 -19.34 -19.32
CA TYR A 88 -26.31 -19.62 -18.71
C TYR A 88 -25.55 -18.37 -18.31
N LEU A 89 -25.85 -17.20 -18.88
CA LEU A 89 -25.32 -15.88 -18.48
C LEU A 89 -23.79 -15.89 -18.29
N GLY A 90 -23.05 -16.67 -19.09
CA GLY A 90 -21.60 -16.82 -18.97
C GLY A 90 -21.08 -17.47 -17.67
N THR A 91 -21.95 -17.97 -16.79
CA THR A 91 -21.58 -18.56 -15.49
C THR A 91 -20.63 -19.75 -15.61
N ARG A 92 -20.72 -20.52 -16.71
CA ARG A 92 -19.79 -21.62 -17.02
C ARG A 92 -18.35 -21.13 -17.17
N LEU A 93 -18.17 -20.00 -17.86
CA LEU A 93 -16.86 -19.38 -18.05
C LEU A 93 -16.31 -18.85 -16.72
N ILE A 94 -17.15 -18.17 -15.93
CA ILE A 94 -16.76 -17.65 -14.60
C ILE A 94 -16.34 -18.81 -13.69
N ARG A 95 -17.14 -19.88 -13.61
CA ARG A 95 -16.81 -21.04 -12.79
C ARG A 95 -15.53 -21.74 -13.24
N SER A 96 -15.30 -21.84 -14.56
CA SER A 96 -14.06 -22.39 -15.11
C SER A 96 -12.85 -21.48 -14.83
N ALA A 97 -13.02 -20.16 -14.91
CA ALA A 97 -11.97 -19.19 -14.65
C ALA A 97 -11.52 -19.16 -13.18
N PHE A 98 -12.46 -19.35 -12.25
CA PHE A 98 -12.23 -19.42 -10.80
C PHE A 98 -12.12 -20.87 -10.28
N ALA A 99 -11.72 -21.81 -11.13
CA ALA A 99 -11.56 -23.20 -10.72
C ALA A 99 -10.57 -23.34 -9.56
N LYS A 100 -10.93 -24.16 -8.56
CA LYS A 100 -10.13 -24.48 -7.36
C LYS A 100 -9.86 -23.29 -6.44
N LEU A 101 -10.87 -22.44 -6.23
CA LEU A 101 -10.82 -21.33 -5.29
C LEU A 101 -10.50 -21.79 -3.85
N ASP A 102 -10.97 -22.97 -3.44
CA ASP A 102 -10.68 -23.50 -2.10
C ASP A 102 -9.19 -23.72 -1.86
N VAL A 103 -8.48 -24.27 -2.85
CA VAL A 103 -7.02 -24.43 -2.80
C VAL A 103 -6.33 -23.07 -2.81
N ALA A 104 -6.84 -22.12 -3.62
CA ALA A 104 -6.34 -20.75 -3.63
C ALA A 104 -6.42 -20.07 -2.26
N MET A 105 -7.51 -20.30 -1.51
CA MET A 105 -7.69 -19.76 -0.16
C MET A 105 -6.68 -20.34 0.84
N VAL A 106 -6.34 -21.63 0.74
CA VAL A 106 -5.30 -22.24 1.58
C VAL A 106 -3.93 -21.65 1.27
N ILE A 107 -3.59 -21.52 -0.01
CA ILE A 107 -2.34 -20.88 -0.46
C ILE A 107 -2.27 -19.43 0.06
N TRP A 108 -3.38 -18.70 -0.06
CA TRP A 108 -3.50 -17.34 0.44
C TRP A 108 -3.26 -17.24 1.95
N LEU A 109 -3.84 -18.15 2.73
CA LEU A 109 -3.67 -18.17 4.19
C LEU A 109 -2.19 -18.40 4.56
N CYS A 110 -1.50 -19.30 3.86
CA CYS A 110 -0.06 -19.53 4.04
C CYS A 110 0.77 -18.29 3.69
N MET A 111 0.45 -17.61 2.58
CA MET A 111 1.11 -16.36 2.18
C MET A 111 0.89 -15.26 3.23
N PHE A 112 -0.33 -15.12 3.70
CA PHE A 112 -0.71 -14.15 4.73
C PHE A 112 0.04 -14.43 6.04
N ALA A 113 0.06 -15.68 6.49
CA ALA A 113 0.84 -16.10 7.66
C ALA A 113 2.35 -15.80 7.49
N SER A 114 2.90 -16.04 6.29
CA SER A 114 4.30 -15.72 6.01
C SER A 114 4.58 -14.22 6.13
N SER A 115 3.64 -13.37 5.73
CA SER A 115 3.78 -11.90 5.85
C SER A 115 3.75 -11.45 7.31
N LEU A 116 2.92 -12.08 8.16
CA LEU A 116 2.95 -11.83 9.62
C LEU A 116 4.29 -12.24 10.24
N MET A 117 4.91 -13.31 9.74
CA MET A 117 6.23 -13.75 10.20
C MET A 117 7.31 -12.68 9.98
N VAL A 118 7.20 -11.86 8.93
CA VAL A 118 8.15 -10.76 8.67
C VAL A 118 8.19 -9.77 9.83
N TYR A 119 7.03 -9.45 10.44
CA TYR A 119 6.97 -8.60 11.62
C TYR A 119 7.75 -9.22 12.78
N PHE A 120 7.56 -10.52 13.06
CA PHE A 120 8.28 -11.20 14.14
C PHE A 120 9.79 -11.23 13.89
N ILE A 121 10.23 -11.57 12.68
CA ILE A 121 11.66 -11.57 12.30
C ILE A 121 12.25 -10.15 12.46
N PHE A 122 11.52 -9.10 12.06
CA PHE A 122 11.94 -7.73 12.25
C PHE A 122 12.09 -7.36 13.74
N THR A 123 11.15 -7.77 14.60
CA THR A 123 11.30 -7.54 16.05
C THR A 123 12.49 -8.28 16.65
N LEU A 124 12.77 -9.51 16.19
CA LEU A 124 13.95 -10.28 16.60
C LEU A 124 15.24 -9.59 16.16
N TRP A 125 15.27 -9.05 14.94
CA TRP A 125 16.42 -8.29 14.44
C TRP A 125 16.74 -7.08 15.31
N VAL A 126 15.73 -6.27 15.67
CA VAL A 126 15.95 -5.10 16.55
C VAL A 126 16.40 -5.52 17.96
N ARG A 127 15.85 -6.60 18.52
CA ARG A 127 16.30 -7.15 19.82
C ARG A 127 17.74 -7.65 19.75
N GLY A 128 18.10 -8.36 18.68
CA GLY A 128 19.44 -8.89 18.44
C GLY A 128 20.48 -7.78 18.31
N ARG A 129 20.17 -6.70 17.59
CA ARG A 129 21.06 -5.54 17.45
C ARG A 129 21.41 -4.86 18.77
N ARG A 130 20.54 -4.96 19.79
CA ARG A 130 20.81 -4.40 21.14
C ARG A 130 21.78 -5.25 21.95
N LYS A 131 21.76 -6.57 21.74
CA LYS A 131 22.56 -7.54 22.51
C LYS A 131 23.90 -7.87 21.84
N ILE A 132 23.98 -7.76 20.52
CA ILE A 132 25.13 -8.19 19.71
C ILE A 132 26.03 -6.99 19.43
N GLU A 133 27.32 -7.13 19.72
CA GLU A 133 28.34 -6.10 19.48
C GLU A 133 28.66 -5.92 17.99
N TRP A 134 28.51 -6.98 17.17
CA TRP A 134 28.85 -7.01 15.74
C TRP A 134 27.67 -6.58 14.85
N LYS A 135 27.24 -5.32 15.00
CA LYS A 135 26.03 -4.77 14.37
C LYS A 135 26.02 -4.90 12.84
N GLY A 136 27.14 -4.64 12.16
CA GLY A 136 27.21 -4.63 10.69
C GLY A 136 27.06 -6.02 10.03
N THR A 137 27.47 -7.10 10.70
CA THR A 137 27.29 -8.46 10.17
C THR A 137 25.87 -8.94 10.39
N TRP A 138 25.26 -8.60 11.53
CA TRP A 138 23.86 -8.91 11.82
C TRP A 138 22.89 -8.24 10.83
N ASP A 139 23.18 -7.01 10.43
CA ASP A 139 22.37 -6.29 9.44
C ASP A 139 22.48 -6.88 8.04
N ARG A 140 23.69 -7.30 7.63
CA ARG A 140 23.90 -8.01 6.35
C ARG A 140 23.19 -9.35 6.33
N LEU A 141 23.25 -10.11 7.43
CA LEU A 141 22.54 -11.38 7.56
C LEU A 141 21.03 -11.18 7.44
N PHE A 142 20.46 -10.19 8.12
CA PHE A 142 19.03 -9.88 8.03
C PHE A 142 18.64 -9.49 6.60
N GLY A 143 19.43 -8.64 5.94
CA GLY A 143 19.20 -8.25 4.54
C GLY A 143 19.24 -9.44 3.58
N LEU A 144 20.18 -10.37 3.77
CA LEU A 144 20.30 -11.60 3.00
C LEU A 144 19.08 -12.50 3.21
N VAL A 145 18.70 -12.78 4.46
CA VAL A 145 17.54 -13.62 4.80
C VAL A 145 16.25 -13.01 4.24
N TYR A 146 16.08 -11.68 4.37
CA TYR A 146 14.93 -10.98 3.81
C TYR A 146 14.91 -11.03 2.27
N GLY A 147 16.05 -10.84 1.62
CA GLY A 147 16.16 -10.96 0.16
C GLY A 147 15.82 -12.37 -0.34
N LEU A 148 16.33 -13.40 0.33
CA LEU A 148 15.97 -14.79 0.04
C LEU A 148 14.47 -15.04 0.26
N TYR A 149 13.88 -14.50 1.33
CA TYR A 149 12.44 -14.60 1.58
C TYR A 149 11.61 -14.03 0.42
N VAL A 150 11.96 -12.85 -0.10
CA VAL A 150 11.23 -12.22 -1.22
C VAL A 150 11.29 -13.10 -2.47
N LEU A 151 12.47 -13.61 -2.81
CA LEU A 151 12.65 -14.45 -4.00
C LEU A 151 11.94 -15.80 -3.83
N VAL A 152 12.21 -16.51 -2.74
CA VAL A 152 11.64 -17.85 -2.48
C VAL A 152 10.13 -17.78 -2.42
N SER A 153 9.55 -16.81 -1.73
CA SER A 153 8.10 -16.75 -1.56
C SER A 153 7.39 -16.48 -2.90
N LEU A 154 7.97 -15.64 -3.76
CA LEU A 154 7.40 -15.38 -5.10
C LEU A 154 7.44 -16.65 -5.98
N HIS A 155 8.56 -17.38 -5.99
CA HIS A 155 8.71 -18.61 -6.77
C HIS A 155 7.83 -19.74 -6.23
N LEU A 156 7.77 -19.90 -4.90
CA LEU A 156 6.99 -20.95 -4.25
C LEU A 156 5.50 -20.82 -4.57
N VAL A 157 4.95 -19.59 -4.50
CA VAL A 157 3.55 -19.33 -4.85
C VAL A 157 3.28 -19.63 -6.32
N ALA A 158 4.19 -19.25 -7.22
CA ALA A 158 4.06 -19.55 -8.64
C ALA A 158 4.07 -21.07 -8.92
N ILE A 159 4.98 -21.81 -8.29
CA ILE A 159 5.05 -23.28 -8.39
C ILE A 159 3.77 -23.91 -7.86
N TRP A 160 3.29 -23.49 -6.69
CA TRP A 160 2.05 -24.02 -6.09
C TRP A 160 0.82 -23.72 -6.95
N ALA A 161 0.75 -22.54 -7.58
CA ALA A 161 -0.33 -22.20 -8.49
C ALA A 161 -0.36 -23.09 -9.74
N VAL A 162 0.82 -23.39 -10.31
CA VAL A 162 0.95 -24.26 -11.49
C VAL A 162 0.69 -25.73 -11.15
N MET A 163 1.29 -26.24 -10.06
CA MET A 163 1.12 -27.64 -9.63
C MET A 163 -0.35 -27.97 -9.34
N ASN A 164 -1.10 -27.03 -8.76
CA ASN A 164 -2.51 -27.23 -8.47
C ASN A 164 -3.42 -26.99 -9.69
N ASN A 165 -2.88 -26.63 -10.86
CA ASN A 165 -3.66 -26.31 -12.06
C ASN A 165 -4.83 -25.37 -11.74
N LEU A 166 -4.53 -24.23 -11.11
CA LEU A 166 -5.55 -23.23 -10.77
C LEU A 166 -6.14 -22.61 -12.04
N GLY A 167 -7.42 -22.24 -11.99
CA GLY A 167 -8.03 -21.47 -13.07
C GLY A 167 -7.27 -20.17 -13.34
N PRO A 168 -7.29 -19.64 -14.58
CA PRO A 168 -6.47 -18.48 -14.95
C PRO A 168 -6.77 -17.23 -14.10
N ALA A 169 -8.04 -17.00 -13.71
CA ALA A 169 -8.41 -15.86 -12.88
C ALA A 169 -7.96 -16.04 -11.42
N THR A 170 -8.12 -17.25 -10.86
CA THR A 170 -7.62 -17.62 -9.52
C THR A 170 -6.10 -17.51 -9.42
N CYS A 171 -5.37 -17.97 -10.44
CA CYS A 171 -3.91 -17.85 -10.50
C CYS A 171 -3.48 -16.38 -10.49
N LEU A 172 -4.10 -15.55 -11.34
CA LEU A 172 -3.85 -14.11 -11.37
C LEU A 172 -4.12 -13.45 -10.02
N ALA A 173 -5.25 -13.78 -9.37
CA ALA A 173 -5.61 -13.24 -8.07
C ALA A 173 -4.55 -13.54 -6.99
N ILE A 174 -4.07 -14.79 -6.92
CA ILE A 174 -3.02 -15.17 -5.97
C ILE A 174 -1.71 -14.44 -6.26
N MET A 175 -1.30 -14.32 -7.53
CA MET A 175 -0.04 -13.67 -7.90
C MET A 175 -0.05 -12.17 -7.60
N LEU A 176 -1.17 -11.49 -7.88
CA LEU A 176 -1.38 -10.09 -7.52
C LEU A 176 -1.33 -9.90 -6.00
N GLU A 177 -2.00 -10.79 -5.28
CA GLU A 177 -2.02 -10.75 -3.83
C GLU A 177 -0.64 -10.99 -3.22
N MET A 178 0.13 -11.92 -3.77
CA MET A 178 1.50 -12.16 -3.34
C MET A 178 2.37 -10.92 -3.51
N THR A 179 2.24 -10.27 -4.67
CA THR A 179 2.94 -9.02 -4.96
C THR A 179 2.53 -7.92 -3.98
N ARG A 180 1.23 -7.81 -3.67
CA ARG A 180 0.69 -6.86 -2.69
C ARG A 180 1.29 -7.07 -1.29
N LEU A 181 1.32 -8.31 -0.80
CA LEU A 181 1.88 -8.64 0.51
C LEU A 181 3.39 -8.38 0.58
N LEU A 182 4.14 -8.71 -0.48
CA LEU A 182 5.58 -8.42 -0.58
C LEU A 182 5.88 -6.92 -0.57
N MET A 183 5.13 -6.13 -1.36
CA MET A 183 5.29 -4.67 -1.39
C MET A 183 5.03 -4.05 -0.02
N LYS A 184 4.01 -4.53 0.71
CA LYS A 184 3.69 -4.06 2.06
C LYS A 184 4.75 -4.45 3.07
N SER A 185 5.21 -5.70 3.05
CA SER A 185 6.32 -6.16 3.90
C SER A 185 7.58 -5.33 3.66
N HIS A 186 7.90 -5.05 2.40
CA HIS A 186 9.04 -4.22 2.04
C HIS A 186 8.88 -2.77 2.48
N ALA A 187 7.69 -2.18 2.30
CA ALA A 187 7.40 -0.83 2.78
C ALA A 187 7.54 -0.72 4.31
N PHE A 188 7.05 -1.72 5.05
CA PHE A 188 7.18 -1.79 6.50
C PHE A 188 8.66 -1.85 6.95
N VAL A 189 9.45 -2.77 6.38
CA VAL A 189 10.88 -2.91 6.73
C VAL A 189 11.64 -1.65 6.35
N ARG A 190 11.39 -1.09 5.17
CA ARG A 190 12.06 0.12 4.68
C ARG A 190 11.75 1.35 5.52
N SER A 191 10.50 1.57 5.93
CA SER A 191 10.12 2.74 6.72
C SER A 191 10.58 2.65 8.18
N ASN A 192 10.70 1.44 8.75
CA ASN A 192 11.11 1.27 10.14
C ASN A 192 12.62 1.05 10.34
N SER A 193 13.32 0.42 9.38
CA SER A 193 14.78 0.19 9.45
C SER A 193 15.62 1.44 9.78
N PRO A 194 15.44 2.61 9.12
CA PRO A 194 16.24 3.80 9.42
C PRO A 194 16.00 4.34 10.83
N LYS A 195 14.77 4.22 11.37
CA LYS A 195 14.43 4.68 12.74
C LYS A 195 15.31 3.97 13.78
N PHE A 196 15.54 2.68 13.61
CA PHE A 196 16.36 1.85 14.51
C PHE A 196 17.85 1.84 14.16
N LEU A 197 18.24 2.32 12.97
CA LEU A 197 19.65 2.53 12.58
C LEU A 197 20.21 3.83 13.17
N GLU A 198 19.43 4.90 13.20
CA GLU A 198 19.85 6.21 13.72
C GLU A 198 19.88 6.30 15.25
N ASN A 199 19.77 5.18 15.98
CA ASN A 199 19.75 5.10 17.45
C ASN A 199 18.67 5.96 18.15
N LYS A 200 17.70 6.50 17.40
CA LYS A 200 16.49 7.07 17.99
C LYS A 200 15.66 5.91 18.52
N GLN A 201 15.24 5.99 19.78
CA GLN A 201 14.27 5.05 20.35
C GLN A 201 12.94 5.21 19.60
N GLY A 202 12.82 4.58 18.43
CA GLY A 202 11.59 4.54 17.68
C GLY A 202 10.57 3.71 18.46
N ALA A 203 9.35 4.23 18.62
CA ALA A 203 8.25 3.45 19.12
C ALA A 203 8.06 2.23 18.21
N PHE A 204 8.03 1.03 18.81
CA PHE A 204 7.73 -0.17 18.03
C PHE A 204 6.28 -0.10 17.56
N PRO A 205 6.02 -0.36 16.27
CA PRO A 205 4.65 -0.43 15.80
C PRO A 205 3.97 -1.64 16.43
N SER A 206 2.76 -1.43 16.96
CA SER A 206 1.94 -2.52 17.48
C SER A 206 1.58 -3.53 16.38
N VAL A 207 1.43 -4.81 16.74
CA VAL A 207 0.96 -5.87 15.84
C VAL A 207 -0.39 -5.47 15.21
N SER A 208 -1.29 -4.86 15.99
CA SER A 208 -2.59 -4.40 15.52
C SER A 208 -2.48 -3.35 14.41
N HIS A 209 -1.48 -2.46 14.50
CA HIS A 209 -1.24 -1.44 13.49
C HIS A 209 -0.64 -2.03 12.22
N TYR A 210 0.26 -3.01 12.35
CA TYR A 210 0.79 -3.76 11.21
C TYR A 210 -0.31 -4.54 10.48
N LEU A 211 -1.19 -5.20 11.23
CA LEU A 211 -2.34 -5.91 10.66
C LEU A 211 -3.30 -4.95 9.95
N TYR A 212 -3.58 -3.79 10.54
CA TYR A 212 -4.37 -2.74 9.90
C TYR A 212 -3.71 -2.29 8.58
N PHE A 213 -2.41 -2.03 8.59
CA PHE A 213 -1.67 -1.67 7.38
C PHE A 213 -1.73 -2.77 6.31
N LEU A 214 -1.76 -4.04 6.70
CA LEU A 214 -1.85 -5.16 5.76
C LEU A 214 -3.16 -5.16 4.96
N PHE A 215 -4.26 -4.67 5.53
CA PHE A 215 -5.54 -4.53 4.84
C PHE A 215 -5.80 -3.13 4.26
N ALA A 216 -5.11 -2.09 4.73
CA ALA A 216 -5.27 -0.72 4.24
C ALA A 216 -5.04 -0.63 2.71
N PRO A 217 -5.81 0.17 1.96
CA PRO A 217 -5.65 0.34 0.51
C PRO A 217 -4.45 1.24 0.15
N THR A 218 -3.31 1.04 0.81
CA THR A 218 -2.08 1.83 0.65
C THR A 218 -0.86 0.92 0.71
N LEU A 219 0.16 1.24 -0.09
CA LEU A 219 1.47 0.56 -0.07
C LEU A 219 2.53 1.30 0.76
N ILE A 220 2.22 2.50 1.26
CA ILE A 220 3.14 3.29 2.07
C ILE A 220 2.79 3.08 3.54
N TYR A 221 3.78 2.63 4.31
CA TYR A 221 3.65 2.47 5.75
C TYR A 221 3.75 3.84 6.44
N SER A 222 2.77 4.15 7.29
CA SER A 222 2.72 5.35 8.16
C SER A 222 2.39 4.94 9.58
N ASP A 223 2.90 5.68 10.57
CA ASP A 223 2.59 5.45 11.98
C ASP A 223 1.15 5.87 12.33
N SER A 224 0.57 6.80 11.57
CA SER A 224 -0.82 7.26 11.72
C SER A 224 -1.47 7.43 10.34
N TYR A 225 -2.68 6.90 10.18
CA TYR A 225 -3.52 7.09 8.99
C TYR A 225 -4.74 7.93 9.34
N PRO A 226 -5.13 8.90 8.48
CA PRO A 226 -6.32 9.70 8.71
C PRO A 226 -7.56 8.80 8.69
N ARG A 227 -8.45 8.95 9.68
CA ARG A 227 -9.68 8.17 9.80
C ARG A 227 -10.88 9.03 9.43
N HIS A 228 -11.92 8.42 8.85
CA HIS A 228 -13.10 9.14 8.34
C HIS A 228 -13.79 10.03 9.40
N GLY A 229 -13.73 9.69 10.69
CA GLY A 229 -14.32 10.49 11.77
C GLY A 229 -13.69 11.88 11.92
N GLU A 230 -12.36 11.99 11.80
CA GLU A 230 -11.64 13.28 11.85
C GLU A 230 -11.97 14.17 10.65
N VAL A 231 -12.35 13.57 9.52
CA VAL A 231 -12.74 14.27 8.27
C VAL A 231 -14.10 14.94 8.42
N LEU A 232 -15.02 14.31 9.17
CA LEU A 232 -16.37 14.84 9.38
C LEU A 232 -16.39 15.99 10.38
N GLU A 233 -15.55 15.96 11.42
CA GLU A 233 -15.41 17.09 12.37
C GLU A 233 -14.81 18.34 11.70
N VAL A 234 -13.77 18.17 10.88
CA VAL A 234 -13.17 19.28 10.11
C VAL A 234 -14.17 19.86 9.10
N LYS A 235 -15.07 19.06 8.54
CA LYS A 235 -16.12 19.52 7.61
C LYS A 235 -17.33 20.16 8.32
N ARG A 236 -17.51 19.93 9.62
CA ARG A 236 -18.60 20.52 10.43
C ARG A 236 -18.23 21.92 10.97
N SER A 237 -16.95 22.17 11.24
CA SER A 237 -16.43 23.47 11.72
C SER A 237 -16.18 24.62 10.70
N PRO A 238 -16.27 24.49 9.36
CA PRO A 238 -15.99 25.61 8.45
C PRO A 238 -17.22 26.52 8.24
N SER A 239 -18.30 26.34 9.00
CA SER A 239 -19.51 27.19 8.94
C SER A 239 -19.51 28.32 9.99
N LEU A 240 -18.44 28.45 10.78
CA LEU A 240 -18.31 29.44 11.83
C LEU A 240 -16.89 30.02 11.83
N GLN A 241 -16.47 30.74 10.78
CA GLN A 241 -15.60 31.93 10.85
C GLN A 241 -15.71 32.67 9.51
N PHE A 242 -16.35 33.84 9.55
CA PHE A 242 -16.35 34.86 8.51
C PHE A 242 -14.98 35.56 8.45
#